data_AF-A0A2M7S4R3-F1
#
_entry.id   AF-A0A2M7S4R3-F1
#
_cell.length_a   1.000
_cell.length_b   1.000
_cell.length_c   1.000
_cell.angle_alpha   90.00
_cell.angle_beta   90.00
_cell.angle_gamma   90.00
#
_symmetry.space_group_name_H-M   'P 1'
#
loop_
_entity.id
_entity.type
_entity.pdbx_description
1 polymer ?
#
loop_
_entity_poly.entity_id
_entity_poly.type
_entity_poly.pdbx_seq_one_letter_code
_entity_poly.pdbx_strand_id
1 'polypeptide(L)'
;MTITEQVAKNIIKKLLKGEDYRIEVVTLINAGFLQFAIDFFKKVVDAKLKSKNITVDWYKKEFLNPDLPARDIAINSGLNEKTIHNMFNSSTNKKQLNSRKVEWVELRSDGGFKRFETVLYHLKIPHGKLPENIDKKLEVAFREIFK
;
A
#
# COMPACT_ATOMS: atom_id res chain seq x y z
N MET A 1 1.47 9.84 4.01
CA MET A 1 2.71 9.29 3.40
C MET A 1 2.65 9.43 1.89
N THR A 2 3.70 10.01 1.31
CA THR A 2 3.85 10.18 -0.14
C THR A 2 4.84 9.15 -0.66
N ILE A 3 4.47 8.40 -1.69
CA ILE A 3 5.38 7.46 -2.36
C ILE A 3 6.22 8.28 -3.32
N THR A 4 7.54 8.21 -3.18
CA THR A 4 8.44 8.89 -4.13
C THR A 4 8.38 8.19 -5.49
N GLU A 5 8.68 8.92 -6.56
CA GLU A 5 8.73 8.33 -7.91
C GLU A 5 9.65 7.11 -7.98
N GLN A 6 10.79 7.17 -7.28
CA GLN A 6 11.73 6.05 -7.24
C GLN A 6 11.11 4.81 -6.61
N VAL A 7 10.37 4.96 -5.50
CA VAL A 7 9.70 3.84 -4.86
C VAL A 7 8.56 3.31 -5.73
N ALA A 8 7.81 4.20 -6.40
CA ALA A 8 6.78 3.80 -7.35
C ALA A 8 7.36 2.98 -8.53
N LYS A 9 8.48 3.43 -9.11
CA LYS A 9 9.20 2.70 -10.17
C LYS A 9 9.66 1.32 -9.68
N ASN A 10 10.18 1.21 -8.46
CA ASN A 10 10.62 -0.05 -7.87
C ASN A 10 9.44 -1.02 -7.67
N ILE A 11 8.31 -0.53 -7.16
CA ILE A 11 7.09 -1.34 -6.99
C ILE A 11 6.62 -1.88 -8.35
N ILE A 12 6.56 -1.03 -9.38
CA ILE A 12 6.11 -1.43 -10.72
C ILE A 12 7.05 -2.47 -11.34
N LYS A 13 8.37 -2.27 -11.22
CA LYS A 13 9.38 -3.23 -11.70
C LYS A 13 9.21 -4.60 -11.05
N LYS A 14 9.12 -4.64 -9.72
CA LYS A 14 8.94 -5.90 -8.96
C LYS A 14 7.63 -6.59 -9.33
N LEU A 15 6.53 -5.84 -9.42
CA LEU A 15 5.22 -6.35 -9.81
C LEU A 15 5.25 -7.06 -11.17
N LEU A 16 5.87 -6.44 -12.19
CA LEU A 16 5.91 -6.99 -13.54
C LEU A 16 6.86 -8.19 -13.67
N LYS A 17 7.84 -8.29 -12.78
CA LYS A 17 8.76 -9.44 -12.68
C LYS A 17 8.21 -10.59 -11.82
N GLY A 18 7.03 -10.44 -11.22
CA GLY A 18 6.47 -11.43 -10.30
C GLY A 18 7.17 -11.47 -8.93
N GLU A 19 8.01 -10.47 -8.63
CA GLU A 19 8.73 -10.36 -7.37
C GLU A 19 7.84 -9.73 -6.27
N ASP A 20 8.17 -9.98 -4.99
CA ASP A 20 7.41 -9.38 -3.88
C ASP A 20 7.68 -7.87 -3.78
N TYR A 21 6.80 -7.09 -4.40
CA TYR A 21 6.82 -5.64 -4.37
C TYR A 21 6.37 -5.05 -3.01
N ARG A 22 5.76 -5.85 -2.13
CA ARG A 22 5.21 -5.33 -0.86
C ARG A 22 6.30 -4.89 0.10
N ILE A 23 7.51 -5.43 -0.04
CA ILE A 23 8.65 -5.05 0.80
C ILE A 23 8.93 -3.54 0.74
N GLU A 24 8.71 -2.91 -0.42
CA GLU A 24 8.86 -1.46 -0.59
C GLU A 24 7.82 -0.71 0.25
N VAL A 25 6.57 -1.17 0.22
CA VAL A 25 5.45 -0.57 0.96
C VAL A 25 5.61 -0.77 2.47
N VAL A 26 6.00 -1.97 2.90
CA VAL A 26 6.24 -2.30 4.31
C VAL A 26 7.39 -1.47 4.86
N THR A 27 8.47 -1.31 4.11
CA THR A 27 9.61 -0.47 4.50
C THR A 27 9.18 0.97 4.76
N LEU A 28 8.34 1.53 3.89
CA LEU A 28 7.80 2.88 4.09
C LEU A 28 6.92 2.98 5.34
N ILE A 29 6.05 2.00 5.58
CA ILE A 29 5.20 1.94 6.79
C ILE A 29 6.07 1.88 8.05
N ASN A 30 7.09 1.02 8.05
CA ASN A 30 8.00 0.88 9.18
C ASN A 30 8.75 2.18 9.47
N ALA A 31 9.20 2.89 8.43
CA ALA A 31 9.84 4.19 8.60
C ALA A 31 8.89 5.23 9.20
N GLY A 32 7.64 5.29 8.72
CA GLY A 32 6.61 6.18 9.27
C GLY A 32 6.27 5.84 10.73
N PHE A 33 6.10 4.56 11.04
CA PHE A 33 5.84 4.07 12.38
C PHE A 33 6.99 4.38 13.35
N LEU A 34 8.24 4.16 12.93
CA LEU A 34 9.41 4.46 13.73
C LEU A 34 9.48 5.96 14.08
N GLN A 35 9.24 6.82 13.09
CA GLN A 35 9.21 8.26 13.32
C GLN A 35 8.11 8.65 14.31
N PHE A 36 6.91 8.09 14.14
CA PHE A 36 5.81 8.29 15.08
C PHE A 36 6.17 7.82 16.50
N ALA A 37 6.78 6.65 16.65
CA ALA A 37 7.19 6.12 17.95
C ALA A 37 8.20 7.05 18.64
N ILE A 38 9.18 7.56 17.90
CA ILE A 38 10.16 8.55 18.41
C ILE A 38 9.44 9.80 18.91
N ASP A 39 8.52 10.36 18.12
CA ASP A 39 7.82 11.59 18.49
C ASP A 39 6.83 11.39 19.64
N PHE A 40 6.19 10.22 19.70
CA PHE A 40 5.38 9.81 20.83
C PHE A 40 6.21 9.73 22.12
N PHE A 41 7.38 9.09 22.08
CA PHE A 41 8.24 9.02 23.27
C PHE A 41 8.72 10.41 23.73
N LYS A 42 9.02 11.33 22.81
CA LYS A 42 9.32 12.74 23.18
C LYS A 42 8.17 13.36 23.97
N LYS A 43 6.92 13.20 23.52
CA LYS A 43 5.74 13.70 24.25
C LYS A 43 5.63 13.11 25.65
N VAL A 44 5.94 11.82 25.81
CA VAL A 44 5.93 11.15 27.12
C VAL A 44 6.98 11.75 28.04
N VAL A 45 8.20 11.94 27.53
CA VAL A 45 9.31 12.55 28.29
C VAL A 45 8.93 13.97 28.72
N ASP A 46 8.43 14.79 27.81
CA ASP A 46 8.00 16.17 28.11
C ASP A 46 6.89 16.22 29.15
N ALA A 47 5.91 15.31 29.08
CA ALA A 47 4.84 15.22 30.06
C ALA A 47 5.38 14.83 31.44
N LYS A 48 6.33 13.89 31.51
CA LYS A 48 6.98 13.49 32.77
C LYS A 48 7.83 14.61 33.36
N LEU A 49 8.62 15.31 32.55
CA LEU A 49 9.44 16.44 33.00
C LEU A 49 8.60 17.60 33.54
N LYS A 50 7.37 17.78 33.02
CA LYS A 50 6.40 18.77 33.50
C LYS A 50 5.55 18.27 34.67
N SER A 51 5.89 17.13 35.27
CA SER A 51 5.14 16.48 36.36
C SER A 51 3.65 16.31 36.07
N LYS A 52 3.27 16.13 34.80
CA LYS A 52 1.88 15.83 34.43
C LYS A 52 1.52 14.43 34.89
N ASN A 53 0.30 14.25 35.40
CA ASN A 53 -0.22 12.92 35.68
C ASN A 53 -0.51 12.19 34.36
N ILE A 54 0.21 11.09 34.10
CA ILE A 54 0.08 10.30 32.88
C ILE A 54 -0.75 9.05 33.18
N THR A 55 -2.00 9.05 32.74
CA THR A 55 -2.92 7.92 32.90
C THR A 55 -2.97 7.06 31.63
N VAL A 56 -3.60 5.89 31.72
CA VAL A 56 -3.87 5.04 30.54
C VAL A 56 -4.67 5.79 29.48
N ASP A 57 -5.63 6.62 29.89
CA ASP A 57 -6.45 7.39 28.95
C ASP A 57 -5.65 8.50 28.25
N TRP A 58 -4.67 9.09 28.94
CA TRP A 58 -3.73 10.02 28.31
C TRP A 58 -2.94 9.32 27.20
N TYR A 59 -2.41 8.11 27.48
CA TYR A 59 -1.69 7.33 26.47
C TYR A 59 -2.57 6.99 25.27
N LYS A 60 -3.81 6.53 25.51
CA LYS A 60 -4.76 6.24 24.43
C LYS A 60 -5.04 7.47 23.58
N LYS A 61 -5.28 8.62 24.21
CA LYS A 61 -5.54 9.88 23.50
C LYS A 61 -4.35 10.31 22.67
N GLU A 62 -3.15 10.32 23.24
CA GLU A 62 -1.94 10.79 22.53
C GLU A 62 -1.46 9.83 21.43
N PHE A 63 -1.65 8.52 21.64
CA PHE A 63 -1.22 7.49 20.70
C PHE A 63 -2.22 7.33 19.55
N LEU A 64 -3.52 7.17 19.86
CA LEU A 64 -4.54 6.93 18.85
C LEU A 64 -5.00 8.20 18.17
N ASN A 65 -4.98 9.33 18.90
CA ASN A 65 -5.39 10.66 18.45
C ASN A 65 -6.61 10.61 17.51
N PRO A 66 -7.83 10.47 18.04
CA PRO A 66 -9.04 10.21 17.25
C PRO A 66 -9.39 11.34 16.27
N ASP A 67 -8.76 12.51 16.41
CA ASP A 67 -8.89 13.64 15.49
C ASP A 67 -8.13 13.41 14.17
N LEU A 68 -7.25 12.41 14.10
CA LEU A 68 -6.55 12.04 12.88
C LEU A 68 -7.43 11.19 11.95
N PRO A 69 -7.22 11.29 10.62
CA PRO A 69 -7.80 10.35 9.68
C PRO A 69 -7.42 8.90 10.01
N ALA A 70 -8.34 7.95 9.81
CA ALA A 70 -8.12 6.53 10.08
C ALA A 70 -6.84 5.98 9.42
N ARG A 71 -6.49 6.48 8.24
CA ARG A 71 -5.27 6.17 7.51
C ARG A 71 -4.01 6.47 8.30
N ASP A 72 -3.95 7.65 8.91
CA ASP A 72 -2.79 8.10 9.66
C ASP A 72 -2.70 7.35 10.99
N ILE A 73 -3.83 7.05 11.62
CA ILE A 73 -3.89 6.17 12.81
C ILE A 73 -3.36 4.76 12.48
N ALA A 74 -3.73 4.20 11.33
CA ALA A 74 -3.24 2.90 10.88
C ALA A 74 -1.71 2.92 10.69
N ILE A 75 -1.16 3.94 10.03
CA ILE A 75 0.29 4.09 9.83
C ILE A 75 1.02 4.27 11.16
N ASN A 76 0.51 5.10 12.05
CA ASN A 76 1.04 5.30 13.41
C ASN A 76 0.98 4.03 14.27
N SER A 77 0.14 3.07 13.87
CA SER A 77 0.06 1.73 14.48
C SER A 77 0.92 0.70 13.76
N GLY A 78 1.74 1.10 12.77
CA GLY A 78 2.56 0.19 11.97
C GLY A 78 1.77 -0.67 10.98
N LEU A 79 0.55 -0.27 10.65
CA LEU A 79 -0.37 -1.02 9.81
C LEU A 79 -0.73 -0.27 8.52
N ASN A 80 -1.11 -1.04 7.51
CA ASN A 80 -1.75 -0.54 6.29
C ASN A 80 -3.26 -0.79 6.41
N GLU A 81 -4.09 0.19 6.06
CA GLU A 81 -5.55 0.02 5.96
C GLU A 81 -5.94 -1.17 5.09
N LYS A 82 -5.22 -1.41 3.99
CA LYS A 82 -5.45 -2.56 3.13
C LYS A 82 -5.13 -3.88 3.82
N THR A 83 -4.15 -3.90 4.73
CA THR A 83 -3.86 -5.09 5.55
C THR A 83 -5.00 -5.35 6.52
N ILE A 84 -5.49 -4.30 7.21
CA ILE A 84 -6.65 -4.38 8.10
C ILE A 84 -7.85 -4.90 7.33
N HIS A 85 -8.20 -4.28 6.20
CA HIS A 85 -9.32 -4.72 5.35
C HIS A 85 -9.19 -6.15 4.84
N ASN A 86 -7.99 -6.55 4.39
CA ASN A 86 -7.74 -7.90 3.88
C ASN A 86 -7.85 -8.98 4.96
N MET A 87 -7.50 -8.67 6.22
CA MET A 87 -7.74 -9.57 7.34
C MET A 87 -9.24 -9.90 7.50
N PHE A 88 -10.12 -9.00 7.04
CA PHE A 88 -11.57 -9.19 7.18
C PHE A 88 -12.28 -9.78 5.94
N ASN A 89 -11.79 -9.64 4.70
CA ASN A 89 -12.70 -9.87 3.54
C ASN A 89 -12.12 -10.42 2.20
N SER A 90 -10.94 -11.04 2.16
CA SER A 90 -10.28 -11.28 0.84
C SER A 90 -10.89 -12.36 -0.08
N SER A 91 -11.51 -13.42 0.45
CA SER A 91 -11.99 -14.56 -0.37
C SER A 91 -13.42 -14.38 -0.92
N THR A 92 -14.29 -13.72 -0.17
CA THR A 92 -15.69 -13.45 -0.54
C THR A 92 -15.79 -12.51 -1.75
N ASN A 93 -14.90 -11.51 -1.82
CA ASN A 93 -14.91 -10.51 -2.90
C ASN A 93 -14.69 -11.13 -4.29
N LYS A 94 -13.77 -12.08 -4.43
CA LYS A 94 -13.50 -12.74 -5.72
C LYS A 94 -14.71 -13.54 -6.23
N LYS A 95 -15.38 -14.26 -5.32
CA LYS A 95 -16.60 -15.03 -5.64
C LYS A 95 -17.73 -14.11 -6.12
N GLN A 96 -17.92 -12.97 -5.44
CA GLN A 96 -18.93 -11.98 -5.82
C GLN A 96 -18.65 -11.36 -7.19
N LEU A 97 -17.41 -10.96 -7.48
CA LEU A 97 -17.03 -10.39 -8.78
C LEU A 97 -17.27 -11.37 -9.92
N ASN A 98 -16.89 -12.64 -9.75
CA ASN A 98 -17.17 -13.69 -10.72
C ASN A 98 -18.68 -13.87 -10.96
N SER A 99 -19.50 -13.91 -9.90
CA SER A 99 -20.95 -14.05 -10.03
C SER A 99 -21.61 -12.89 -10.79
N ARG A 100 -21.04 -11.69 -10.69
CA ARG A 100 -21.51 -10.48 -11.37
C ARG A 100 -20.91 -10.29 -12.76
N LYS A 101 -20.06 -11.22 -13.22
CA LYS A 101 -19.30 -11.11 -14.49
C LYS A 101 -18.50 -9.81 -14.59
N VAL A 102 -17.98 -9.35 -13.45
CA VAL A 102 -17.12 -8.17 -13.38
C VAL A 102 -15.68 -8.63 -13.58
N GLU A 103 -15.00 -8.07 -14.57
CA GLU A 103 -13.59 -8.34 -14.81
C GLU A 103 -12.71 -7.84 -13.66
N TRP A 104 -11.70 -8.61 -13.30
CA TRP A 104 -10.78 -8.27 -12.21
C TRP A 104 -9.37 -8.78 -12.50
N VAL A 105 -8.37 -8.15 -11.89
CA VAL A 105 -6.96 -8.52 -12.02
C VAL A 105 -6.36 -8.64 -10.63
N GLU A 106 -5.68 -9.75 -10.34
CA GLU A 106 -4.96 -9.96 -9.09
C GLU A 106 -3.46 -9.80 -9.29
N LEU A 107 -2.96 -8.65 -8.86
CA LEU A 107 -1.54 -8.29 -8.93
C LEU A 107 -0.65 -9.05 -7.92
N ARG A 108 -1.25 -9.87 -7.04
CA ARG A 108 -0.54 -10.65 -6.02
C ARG A 108 -0.16 -12.05 -6.46
N SER A 109 -0.74 -12.52 -7.56
CA SER A 109 -0.44 -13.84 -8.13
C SER A 109 0.69 -13.71 -9.13
N ASP A 110 1.55 -14.74 -9.20
CA ASP A 110 2.59 -14.81 -10.23
C ASP A 110 1.94 -14.69 -11.63
N GLY A 111 2.50 -13.80 -12.45
CA GLY A 111 1.94 -13.46 -13.76
C GLY A 111 0.54 -12.83 -13.72
N GLY A 112 -0.01 -12.47 -12.57
CA GLY A 112 -1.40 -12.03 -12.42
C GLY A 112 -1.73 -10.77 -13.20
N PHE A 113 -0.75 -9.89 -13.43
CA PHE A 113 -0.90 -8.72 -14.30
C PHE A 113 -1.21 -9.09 -15.76
N LYS A 114 -0.80 -10.28 -16.23
CA LYS A 114 -1.07 -10.75 -17.61
C LYS A 114 -2.56 -10.92 -17.88
N ARG A 115 -3.38 -11.07 -16.83
CA ARG A 115 -4.85 -11.08 -16.96
C ARG A 115 -5.40 -9.80 -17.59
N PHE A 116 -4.66 -8.68 -17.56
CA PHE A 116 -5.06 -7.49 -18.32
C PHE A 116 -5.27 -7.79 -19.80
N GLU A 117 -4.46 -8.64 -20.42
CA GLU A 117 -4.63 -9.03 -21.83
C GLU A 117 -5.98 -9.71 -22.04
N THR A 118 -6.35 -10.65 -21.17
CA THR A 118 -7.65 -11.33 -21.19
C THR A 118 -8.81 -10.34 -21.01
N VAL A 119 -8.67 -9.39 -20.08
CA VAL A 119 -9.71 -8.37 -19.84
C VAL A 119 -9.89 -7.47 -21.05
N LEU A 120 -8.79 -6.99 -21.65
CA LEU A 120 -8.85 -6.15 -22.85
C LEU A 120 -9.46 -6.91 -24.04
N TYR A 121 -9.15 -8.20 -24.17
CA TYR A 121 -9.77 -9.08 -25.17
C TYR A 121 -11.29 -9.18 -24.97
N HIS A 122 -11.77 -9.47 -23.75
CA HIS A 122 -13.20 -9.56 -23.46
C HIS A 122 -13.94 -8.23 -23.67
N LEU A 123 -13.29 -7.11 -23.34
CA LEU A 123 -13.82 -5.76 -23.55
C LEU A 123 -13.70 -5.28 -25.00
N LYS A 124 -13.13 -6.10 -25.90
CA LYS A 124 -12.88 -5.76 -27.31
C LYS A 124 -12.06 -4.48 -27.49
N ILE A 125 -11.15 -4.21 -26.56
CA ILE A 125 -10.22 -3.08 -26.63
C ILE A 125 -8.98 -3.53 -27.41
N PRO A 126 -8.61 -2.85 -28.51
CA PRO A 126 -7.40 -3.17 -29.27
C PRO A 126 -6.16 -3.11 -28.38
N HIS A 127 -5.35 -4.16 -28.43
CA HIS A 127 -4.12 -4.26 -27.64
C HIS A 127 -3.07 -5.08 -28.40
N GLY A 128 -1.79 -4.83 -28.09
CA GLY A 128 -0.68 -5.66 -28.53
C GLY A 128 -0.33 -6.72 -27.49
N LYS A 129 0.37 -7.78 -27.91
CA LYS A 129 0.93 -8.76 -26.98
C LYS A 129 1.98 -8.10 -26.08
N LEU A 130 2.02 -8.53 -24.82
CA LEU A 130 3.08 -8.14 -23.89
C LEU A 130 4.44 -8.64 -24.45
N PRO A 131 5.44 -7.75 -24.59
CA PRO A 131 6.76 -8.15 -25.06
C PRO A 131 7.46 -9.01 -24.01
N GLU A 132 8.32 -9.92 -24.47
CA GLU A 132 9.10 -10.80 -23.60
C GLU A 132 10.09 -10.02 -22.72
N ASN A 133 10.67 -8.93 -23.26
CA ASN A 133 11.49 -7.97 -22.52
C ASN A 133 10.72 -6.68 -22.25
N ILE A 134 10.17 -6.57 -21.05
CA ILE A 134 9.35 -5.44 -20.59
C ILE A 134 10.22 -4.24 -20.16
N ASP A 135 11.47 -4.47 -19.75
CA ASP A 135 12.34 -3.46 -19.13
C ASP A 135 12.59 -2.23 -20.02
N LYS A 136 12.85 -2.42 -21.33
CA LYS A 136 13.05 -1.28 -22.25
C LYS A 136 11.80 -0.43 -22.46
N LYS A 137 10.61 -1.06 -22.50
CA LYS A 137 9.35 -0.32 -22.65
C LYS A 137 8.94 0.38 -21.35
N LEU A 138 9.34 -0.15 -20.20
CA LEU A 138 9.06 0.48 -18.91
C LEU A 138 9.71 1.85 -18.77
N GLU A 139 10.95 2.02 -19.21
CA GLU A 139 11.61 3.33 -19.12
C GLU A 139 10.96 4.39 -20.02
N VAL A 140 10.32 3.99 -21.11
CA VAL A 140 9.47 4.90 -21.90
C VAL A 140 8.20 5.25 -21.12
N ALA A 141 7.50 4.25 -20.61
CA ALA A 141 6.27 4.45 -19.84
C ALA A 141 6.49 5.31 -18.58
N PHE A 142 7.60 5.10 -17.85
CA PHE A 142 7.94 5.90 -16.69
C PHE A 142 8.18 7.36 -17.03
N ARG A 143 8.81 7.67 -18.17
CA ARG A 143 8.96 9.06 -18.63
C ARG A 143 7.64 9.72 -19.01
N GLU A 144 6.64 8.94 -19.39
CA GLU A 144 5.30 9.46 -19.70
C GLU A 144 4.45 9.68 -18.44
N ILE A 145 4.54 8.77 -17.47
CA ILE A 145 3.73 8.78 -16.24
C ILE A 145 4.25 9.80 -15.22
N PHE A 146 5.57 9.91 -15.05
CA PHE A 146 6.21 10.76 -14.03
C PHE A 146 6.82 12.03 -14.65
N LYS A 147 6.07 12.70 -15.54
CA LYS A 147 6.48 13.98 -16.13
C LYS A 147 6.49 15.11 -15.11
#